data_AF-A0A139MV87-F1
#
_entry.id   AF-A0A139MV87-F1
#
_cell.length_a   1.000
_cell.length_b   1.000
_cell.length_c   1.000
_cell.angle_alpha   90.00
_cell.angle_beta   90.00
_cell.angle_gamma   90.00
#
_symmetry.space_group_name_H-M   'P 1'
#
loop_
_entity.id
_entity.type
_entity.pdbx_description
1 polymer ?
#
loop_
_entity_poly.entity_id
_entity_poly.type
_entity_poly.pdbx_seq_one_letter_code
_entity_poly.pdbx_strand_id
1 'polypeptide(L)'
;MYLPEERETVIRFDELDNAWYFETSVRKHITKIEKRIELYEILEEEFDKRGNRIYIRAKMLDAGISPFAKPKRKITDEQRQAMSERAKTRFKVTET
;
A
#
# COMPACT_ATOMS: atom_id res chain seq x y z
N MET A 1 10.17 -15.30 -2.62
CA MET A 1 9.54 -14.33 -1.69
C MET A 1 10.65 -13.84 -0.77
N TYR A 2 10.81 -12.52 -0.64
CA TYR A 2 11.84 -11.92 0.20
C TYR A 2 11.63 -12.22 1.69
N LEU A 3 12.72 -12.45 2.41
CA LEU A 3 12.72 -12.54 3.87
C LEU A 3 12.34 -11.17 4.47
N PRO A 4 11.70 -11.11 5.65
CA PRO A 4 11.31 -9.84 6.27
C PRO A 4 12.44 -8.81 6.36
N GLU A 5 13.68 -9.26 6.56
CA GLU A 5 14.88 -8.44 6.69
C GLU A 5 15.34 -7.83 5.35
N GLU A 6 14.98 -8.46 4.24
CA GLU A 6 15.29 -8.02 2.87
C GLU A 6 14.21 -7.09 2.30
N ARG A 7 13.08 -6.96 3.01
CA ARG A 7 11.94 -6.17 2.51
C ARG A 7 12.16 -4.70 2.78
N GLU A 8 12.10 -3.91 1.72
CA GLU A 8 12.26 -2.47 1.78
C GLU A 8 11.12 -1.75 1.03
N THR A 9 10.95 -0.48 1.36
CA THR A 9 10.16 0.45 0.57
C THR A 9 10.95 1.74 0.41
N VAL A 10 11.27 2.08 -0.83
CA VAL A 10 11.87 3.35 -1.21
C VAL A 10 10.79 4.23 -1.82
N ILE A 11 10.70 5.47 -1.34
CA ILE A 11 9.78 6.48 -1.85
C ILE A 11 10.62 7.68 -2.28
N ARG A 12 10.54 8.04 -3.57
CA ARG A 12 11.29 9.15 -4.15
C ARG A 12 10.30 10.17 -4.72
N PHE A 13 10.50 11.44 -4.40
CA PHE A 13 9.87 12.53 -5.15
C PHE A 13 10.80 12.94 -6.28
N ASP A 14 10.24 13.16 -7.46
CA ASP A 14 10.95 13.78 -8.57
C ASP A 14 10.30 15.14 -8.86
N GLU A 15 11.06 16.22 -8.66
CA GLU A 15 10.54 17.58 -8.85
C GLU A 15 10.33 17.93 -10.33
N LEU A 16 11.12 17.35 -11.24
CA LEU A 16 10.98 17.60 -12.67
C LEU A 16 9.70 16.96 -13.21
N ASP A 17 9.43 15.73 -12.79
CA ASP A 17 8.21 15.01 -13.14
C ASP A 17 7.01 15.40 -12.27
N ASN A 18 7.25 16.16 -11.19
CA ASN A 18 6.28 16.48 -10.15
C ASN A 18 5.47 15.24 -9.72
N ALA A 19 6.18 14.15 -9.40
CA ALA A 19 5.55 12.84 -9.16
C ALA A 19 6.26 12.04 -8.06
N TRP A 20 5.49 11.18 -7.41
CA TRP A 20 6.01 10.20 -6.45
C TRP A 20 6.30 8.87 -7.13
N TYR A 21 7.47 8.32 -6.84
CA TYR A 21 7.90 6.99 -7.23
C TYR A 21 7.93 6.07 -6.02
N PHE A 22 7.33 4.90 -6.17
CA PHE A 22 7.28 3.86 -5.15
C PHE A 22 8.02 2.64 -5.65
N GLU A 23 8.94 2.13 -4.84
CA GLU A 23 9.61 0.87 -5.06
C GLU A 23 9.47 0.05 -3.78
N THR A 24 8.82 -1.11 -3.86
CA THR A 24 8.49 -1.87 -2.64
C THR A 24 8.38 -3.37 -2.86
N SER A 25 9.05 -4.12 -1.99
CA SER A 25 8.84 -5.56 -1.77
C SER A 25 7.97 -5.86 -0.52
N VAL A 26 7.55 -4.82 0.20
CA VAL A 26 6.68 -4.95 1.38
C VAL A 26 5.23 -5.23 0.96
N ARG A 27 4.72 -6.43 1.27
CA ARG A 27 3.36 -6.88 0.89
C ARG A 27 2.26 -5.88 1.22
N LYS A 28 2.29 -5.28 2.42
CA LYS A 28 1.29 -4.31 2.87
C LYS A 28 1.23 -3.06 1.98
N HIS A 29 2.36 -2.64 1.40
CA HIS A 29 2.43 -1.49 0.50
C HIS A 29 2.01 -1.88 -0.91
N ILE A 30 2.45 -3.05 -1.39
CA ILE A 30 2.00 -3.64 -2.66
C ILE A 30 0.46 -3.71 -2.68
N THR A 31 -0.17 -4.26 -1.63
CA THR A 31 -1.65 -4.33 -1.55
C THR A 31 -2.32 -2.96 -1.56
N LYS A 32 -1.68 -1.90 -1.07
CA LYS A 32 -2.24 -0.54 -1.14
C LYS A 32 -2.21 0.01 -2.56
N ILE A 33 -1.13 -0.26 -3.29
CA ILE A 33 -0.99 0.13 -4.70
C ILE A 33 -1.96 -0.68 -5.56
N GLU A 34 -2.04 -2.00 -5.39
CA GLU A 34 -2.96 -2.90 -6.10
C GLU A 34 -4.43 -2.47 -6.01
N LYS A 35 -4.86 -1.96 -4.84
CA LYS A 35 -6.24 -1.51 -4.63
C LYS A 35 -6.62 -0.25 -5.40
N ARG A 36 -5.65 0.47 -5.95
CA ARG A 36 -5.81 1.73 -6.66
C ARG A 36 -4.86 1.78 -7.84
N ILE A 37 -4.68 0.64 -8.51
CA ILE A 37 -3.65 0.45 -9.53
C ILE A 37 -3.80 1.45 -10.68
N GLU A 38 -5.03 1.89 -10.95
CA GLU A 38 -5.40 2.91 -11.92
C GLU A 38 -4.80 4.31 -11.65
N LEU A 39 -4.34 4.57 -10.41
CA LEU A 39 -3.67 5.82 -10.03
C LEU A 39 -2.15 5.76 -10.21
N TYR A 40 -1.63 4.66 -10.76
CA TYR A 40 -0.21 4.41 -10.93
C TYR A 40 0.11 3.94 -12.34
N GLU A 41 1.25 4.39 -12.84
CA GLU A 41 1.94 3.78 -13.96
C GLU A 41 2.93 2.74 -13.41
N ILE A 42 2.79 1.48 -13.83
CA ILE A 42 3.67 0.40 -13.38
C ILE A 42 4.90 0.37 -14.28
N LEU A 43 6.07 0.57 -13.66
CA LEU A 43 7.36 0.61 -14.34
C LEU A 43 8.04 -0.76 -14.31
N GLU A 44 7.90 -1.48 -13.19
CA GLU A 44 8.49 -2.81 -13.00
C GLU A 44 7.67 -3.60 -11.98
N GLU A 45 7.62 -4.91 -12.14
CA GLU A 45 6.95 -5.81 -11.22
C GLU A 45 7.56 -7.20 -11.26
N GLU A 46 7.53 -7.87 -10.11
CA GLU A 46 7.91 -9.28 -10.02
C GLU A 46 6.81 -10.09 -9.33
N PHE A 47 6.67 -11.34 -9.76
CA PHE A 47 5.69 -12.28 -9.22
C PHE A 47 6.40 -13.52 -8.68
N ASP A 48 5.84 -14.11 -7.61
CA ASP A 48 6.25 -15.43 -7.17
C ASP A 48 5.70 -16.55 -8.09
N LYS A 49 6.13 -17.79 -7.83
CA LYS A 49 5.65 -18.98 -8.55
C LYS A 49 4.14 -19.22 -8.44
N ARG A 50 3.45 -18.55 -7.52
CA ARG A 50 2.00 -18.66 -7.29
C ARG A 50 1.23 -17.50 -7.93
N GLY A 51 1.91 -16.60 -8.64
CA GLY A 51 1.32 -15.43 -9.28
C GLY A 51 1.05 -14.25 -8.33
N ASN A 52 1.59 -14.26 -7.11
CA ASN A 52 1.47 -13.11 -6.22
C ASN A 52 2.56 -12.08 -6.55
N ARG A 53 2.17 -10.80 -6.69
CA ARG A 53 3.14 -9.72 -6.84
C ARG A 53 3.97 -9.57 -5.57
N ILE A 54 5.29 -9.74 -5.69
CA ILE A 54 6.26 -9.69 -4.58
C ILE A 54 7.12 -8.43 -4.60
N TYR A 55 7.12 -7.70 -5.71
CA TYR A 55 7.82 -6.44 -5.90
C TYR A 55 7.05 -5.57 -6.89
N ILE A 56 7.08 -4.26 -6.68
CA ILE A 56 6.52 -3.29 -7.61
C ILE A 56 7.33 -1.99 -7.59
N ARG A 57 7.63 -1.46 -8.78
CA ARG A 57 8.11 -0.10 -9.01
C ARG A 57 7.04 0.64 -9.81
N ALA A 58 6.54 1.73 -9.25
CA ALA A 58 5.40 2.45 -9.81
C ALA A 58 5.57 3.96 -9.68
N LYS A 59 5.18 4.69 -10.73
CA LYS A 59 5.02 6.15 -10.72
C LYS A 59 3.58 6.49 -10.40
N MET A 60 3.37 7.40 -9.46
CA MET A 60 2.04 7.90 -9.13
C MET A 60 1.62 8.97 -10.14
N LEU A 61 0.40 8.85 -10.67
CA LEU A 61 -0.13 9.78 -11.67
C LEU A 61 -0.58 11.12 -11.06
N ASP A 62 -0.98 11.13 -9.79
CA ASP A 62 -1.39 12.33 -9.05
C ASP A 62 -0.54 12.52 -7.79
N ALA A 63 0.26 13.58 -7.75
CA ALA A 63 1.21 13.88 -6.68
C ALA A 63 0.59 14.34 -5.34
N GLY A 64 -0.74 14.39 -5.22
CA GLY A 64 -1.44 14.80 -4.00
C GLY A 64 -1.18 13.95 -2.74
N ILE A 65 -0.52 12.79 -2.88
CA ILE A 65 -0.21 11.89 -1.76
C ILE A 65 1.16 12.21 -1.16
N SER A 66 1.14 12.93 -0.05
CA SER A 66 2.31 13.20 0.78
C SER A 66 2.79 11.95 1.55
N PRO A 67 4.08 11.55 1.46
CA PRO A 67 4.66 10.48 2.26
C PRO A 67 5.08 10.93 3.67
N PHE A 68 4.92 12.21 3.99
CA PHE A 68 5.29 12.75 5.29
C PHE A 68 4.33 12.29 6.38
N ALA A 69 4.88 12.08 7.58
CA ALA A 69 4.10 11.62 8.72
C ALA A 69 2.97 12.61 9.02
N LYS A 70 1.75 12.08 9.10
CA LYS A 70 0.58 12.84 9.56
C LYS A 70 0.40 12.64 11.06
N PRO A 71 -0.06 13.66 11.81
CA PRO A 71 -0.35 13.49 13.23
C PRO A 71 -1.33 12.34 13.43
N LYS A 72 -1.03 11.48 14.41
CA LYS A 72 -1.91 10.36 14.77
C LYS A 72 -3.26 10.95 15.19
N ARG A 73 -4.35 10.53 14.50
CA ARG A 73 -5.70 10.84 14.96
C ARG A 73 -5.87 10.24 16.36
N LYS A 74 -6.30 11.04 17.34
CA LYS A 74 -6.74 10.53 18.64
C LYS A 74 -8.07 9.80 18.40
N ILE A 75 -8.03 8.48 18.45
CA ILE A 75 -9.21 7.63 18.30
C ILE A 75 -9.67 7.28 19.72
N THR A 76 -10.95 7.54 20.02
CA THR A 76 -11.53 7.15 21.31
C THR A 76 -11.81 5.66 21.37
N ASP A 77 -11.95 5.09 22.58
CA ASP A 77 -12.19 3.65 22.73
C ASP A 77 -13.48 3.19 22.05
N GLU A 78 -14.53 4.01 22.08
CA GLU A 78 -15.79 3.76 21.34
C GLU A 78 -15.56 3.67 19.82
N GLN A 79 -14.77 4.59 19.26
CA GLN A 79 -14.43 4.57 17.84
C GLN A 79 -13.58 3.34 17.48
N ARG A 80 -12.70 2.91 18.38
CA ARG A 80 -11.89 1.70 18.21
C ARG A 80 -12.75 0.45 18.19
N GLN A 81 -13.73 0.37 19.08
CA GLN A 81 -14.67 -0.75 19.17
C GLN A 81 -15.56 -0.83 17.94
N ALA A 82 -16.10 0.32 17.49
CA ALA A 82 -16.90 0.40 16.26
C ALA A 82 -16.13 -0.05 15.01
N MET A 83 -14.83 0.28 14.90
CA MET A 83 -13.98 -0.21 13.79
C MET A 83 -13.73 -1.72 13.85
N SER A 84 -13.53 -2.27 15.06
CA SER A 84 -13.33 -3.71 15.26
C SER A 84 -14.57 -4.51 14.84
N GLU A 85 -15.75 -4.06 15.26
CA GLU A 85 -17.02 -4.71 14.90
C GLU A 85 -17.27 -4.68 13.38
N ARG A 86 -17.01 -3.55 12.71
CA ARG A 86 -17.10 -3.44 11.24
C ARG A 86 -16.14 -4.37 10.51
N ALA A 87 -14.93 -4.59 11.06
CA ALA A 87 -13.99 -5.53 10.47
C ALA A 87 -14.51 -6.96 10.56
N LYS A 88 -15.02 -7.39 11.71
CA LYS A 88 -15.58 -8.74 11.91
C LYS A 88 -16.74 -9.05 10.98
N THR A 89 -17.65 -8.10 10.75
CA THR A 89 -18.78 -8.28 9.82
C THR A 89 -18.29 -8.51 8.39
N ARG A 90 -17.25 -7.77 7.98
CA ARG A 90 -16.70 -7.86 6.63
C ARG A 90 -16.00 -9.18 6.34
N PHE A 91 -15.40 -9.82 7.35
CA PHE A 91 -14.75 -11.14 7.19
C PHE A 91 -15.74 -12.31 7.13
N LYS A 92 -16.88 -12.23 7.84
CA LYS A 92 -17.91 -13.27 7.81
C LYS A 92 -18.67 -13.39 6.48
N VAL A 93 -18.81 -12.27 5.74
CA VAL A 93 -19.54 -12.26 4.46
C VAL A 93 -18.74 -12.94 3.33
N THR A 94 -17.42 -13.10 3.49
CA THR A 94 -16.54 -13.72 2.49
C THR A 94 -16.49 -15.26 2.54
N GLU A 95 -17.19 -15.91 3.47
CA GLU A 95 -17.23 -17.38 3.63
C GLU A 95 -18.56 -18.01 3.16
N THR A 96 -19.36 -17.32 2.33
CA THR A 96 -20.62 -17.83 1.74
C THR A 96 -20.62 -17.65 0.24
#